data_AF-E2AT73-F1
#
_entry.id   AF-E2AT73-F1
#
_cell.length_a   1.000
_cell.length_b   1.000
_cell.length_c   1.000
_cell.angle_alpha   90.00
_cell.angle_beta   90.00
_cell.angle_gamma   90.00
#
_symmetry.space_group_name_H-M   'P 1'
#
loop_
_entity.id
_entity.type
_entity.pdbx_description
1 polymer ?
#
loop_
_entity_poly.entity_id
_entity_poly.type
_entity_poly.pdbx_seq_one_letter_code
_entity_poly.pdbx_strand_id
1 'polypeptide(L)'
;LKRRVWTHIIAEKIYSKTDIPCAITFKCSRIYKRSSAHCYVHIKECCNECSAKIDDKLFSKPVADRDCIFDFLLTDLDTKIIHKRKRPLAGYLRQKVAAHLVDANKPASVWRAEQAKLLMKFGDKVPPNIPHEHVLRAKQQEVDKW
;
A
#
# COMPACT_ATOMS: atom_id res chain seq x y z
N LEU A 1 8.12 2.41 -13.64
CA LEU A 1 6.79 2.73 -13.08
C LEU A 1 6.92 3.98 -12.21
N LYS A 2 6.07 5.01 -12.37
CA LYS A 2 6.19 6.26 -11.60
C LYS A 2 5.90 6.03 -10.12
N ARG A 3 6.89 6.27 -9.24
CA ARG A 3 6.75 6.10 -7.79
C ARG A 3 5.57 6.94 -7.28
N ARG A 4 4.85 6.46 -6.26
CA ARG A 4 3.64 7.07 -5.68
C ARG A 4 2.37 7.05 -6.54
N VAL A 5 2.41 6.41 -7.73
CA VAL A 5 1.21 6.14 -8.54
C VAL A 5 0.72 4.71 -8.35
N TRP A 6 1.58 3.71 -8.53
CA TRP A 6 1.18 2.29 -8.47
C TRP A 6 1.36 1.66 -7.08
N THR A 7 2.22 2.25 -6.24
CA THR A 7 2.66 1.60 -4.99
C THR A 7 1.51 1.39 -4.00
N HIS A 8 0.47 2.22 -4.05
CA HIS A 8 -0.70 2.03 -3.18
C HIS A 8 -1.57 0.85 -3.62
N ILE A 9 -1.68 0.61 -4.93
CA ILE A 9 -2.44 -0.50 -5.51
C ILE A 9 -1.81 -1.83 -5.07
N ILE A 10 -0.49 -1.95 -5.23
CA ILE A 10 0.22 -3.17 -4.82
C ILE A 10 0.14 -3.38 -3.31
N ALA A 11 0.36 -2.32 -2.52
CA ALA A 11 0.23 -2.38 -1.07
C ALA A 11 -1.16 -2.87 -0.64
N GLU A 12 -2.22 -2.31 -1.21
CA GLU A 12 -3.60 -2.73 -0.94
C GLU A 12 -3.83 -4.21 -1.24
N LYS A 13 -3.32 -4.70 -2.38
CA LYS A 13 -3.41 -6.13 -2.72
C LYS A 13 -2.66 -7.02 -1.75
N ILE A 14 -1.43 -6.65 -1.35
CA ILE A 14 -0.65 -7.39 -0.35
C ILE A 14 -1.42 -7.48 0.97
N TYR A 15 -1.91 -6.35 1.50
CA TYR A 15 -2.64 -6.35 2.78
C TYR A 15 -4.03 -6.99 2.69
N SER A 16 -4.65 -7.07 1.51
CA SER A 16 -5.91 -7.80 1.32
C SER A 16 -5.74 -9.32 1.32
N LYS A 17 -4.50 -9.81 1.16
CA LYS A 17 -4.16 -11.23 1.06
C LYS A 17 -3.31 -11.74 2.21
N THR A 18 -2.82 -10.84 3.06
CA THR A 18 -1.86 -11.16 4.12
C THR A 18 -2.14 -10.34 5.37
N ASP A 19 -1.89 -10.92 6.54
CA ASP A 19 -2.07 -10.26 7.83
C ASP A 19 -0.77 -9.61 8.35
N ILE A 20 0.12 -9.22 7.43
CA ILE A 20 1.43 -8.71 7.81
C ILE A 20 1.28 -7.34 8.50
N PRO A 21 1.93 -7.14 9.66
CA PRO A 21 1.85 -5.89 10.39
C PRO A 21 2.80 -4.81 9.85
N CYS A 22 3.57 -5.10 8.80
CA CYS A 22 4.66 -4.27 8.31
C CYS A 22 4.19 -3.07 7.47
N ALA A 23 4.62 -1.85 7.82
CA ALA A 23 4.49 -0.69 6.93
C ALA A 23 5.53 -0.74 5.81
N ILE A 24 5.19 -1.42 4.71
CA ILE A 24 6.13 -1.72 3.63
C ILE A 24 6.49 -0.46 2.85
N THR A 25 7.79 -0.29 2.64
CA THR A 25 8.36 0.78 1.82
C THR A 25 8.87 0.22 0.49
N PHE A 26 8.27 0.74 -0.59
CA PHE A 26 8.61 0.42 -1.97
C PHE A 26 9.94 1.12 -2.33
N LYS A 27 11.06 0.39 -2.29
CA LYS A 27 12.40 0.95 -2.51
C LYS A 27 12.72 1.07 -3.99
N CYS A 28 12.58 -0.03 -4.72
CA CYS A 28 13.02 -0.14 -6.11
C CYS A 28 11.95 -0.83 -6.96
N SER A 29 11.80 -0.37 -8.20
CA SER A 29 11.04 -1.06 -9.23
C SER A 29 11.81 -1.01 -10.53
N ARG A 30 11.99 -2.15 -11.18
CA ARG A 30 12.65 -2.27 -12.49
C ARG A 30 11.67 -2.89 -13.49
N ILE A 31 11.64 -2.34 -14.70
CA ILE A 31 10.93 -2.90 -15.83
C ILE A 31 11.99 -3.41 -16.79
N TYR A 32 11.96 -4.68 -17.12
CA TYR A 32 12.83 -5.28 -18.11
C TYR A 32 12.07 -5.42 -19.42
N LYS A 33 12.52 -4.70 -20.46
CA LYS A 33 11.90 -4.72 -21.79
C LYS A 33 12.52 -5.75 -22.73
N ARG A 34 13.66 -6.32 -22.36
CA ARG A 34 14.39 -7.31 -23.17
C ARG A 34 13.75 -8.68 -23.02
N SER A 35 13.64 -9.42 -24.11
CA SER A 35 13.13 -10.80 -24.14
C SER A 35 13.98 -11.77 -23.32
N SER A 36 15.27 -11.48 -23.13
CA SER A 36 16.20 -12.29 -22.34
C SER A 36 16.06 -12.13 -20.83
N ALA A 37 15.18 -11.24 -20.34
CA ALA A 37 15.01 -11.02 -18.92
C ALA A 37 14.11 -12.09 -18.30
N HIS A 38 14.48 -12.57 -17.10
CA HIS A 38 13.71 -13.59 -16.38
C HIS A 38 12.34 -13.13 -15.90
N CYS A 39 12.07 -11.83 -15.86
CA CYS A 39 10.75 -11.27 -15.52
C CYS A 39 10.58 -9.91 -16.19
N TYR A 40 9.33 -9.48 -16.38
CA TYR A 40 8.98 -8.18 -16.96
C TYR A 40 9.05 -7.04 -15.93
N VAL A 41 8.53 -7.24 -14.73
CA VAL A 41 8.66 -6.29 -13.61
C VAL A 41 9.25 -6.98 -12.40
N HIS A 42 10.18 -6.30 -11.74
CA HIS A 42 10.72 -6.70 -10.45
C HIS A 42 10.63 -5.52 -9.48
N ILE A 43 9.93 -5.73 -8.38
CA ILE A 43 9.76 -4.76 -7.31
C ILE A 43 10.38 -5.33 -6.04
N LYS A 44 11.14 -4.48 -5.35
CA LYS A 44 11.76 -4.80 -4.07
C LYS A 44 11.33 -3.83 -3.00
N GLU A 45 10.91 -4.38 -1.88
CA GLU A 45 10.30 -3.64 -0.79
C GLU A 45 10.86 -4.13 0.53
N CYS A 46 10.76 -3.28 1.55
CA CYS A 46 11.17 -3.68 2.89
C CYS A 46 10.33 -3.02 3.98
N CYS A 47 10.23 -3.69 5.11
CA CYS A 47 9.80 -3.11 6.36
C CYS A 47 10.96 -2.34 7.00
N ASN A 48 10.71 -1.12 7.49
CA ASN A 48 11.73 -0.33 8.21
C ASN A 48 11.72 -0.57 9.72
N GLU A 49 10.92 -1.52 10.22
CA GLU A 49 10.85 -1.90 11.64
C GLU A 49 11.48 -3.28 11.87
N CYS A 50 11.03 -4.30 11.14
CA CYS A 50 11.56 -5.67 11.26
C CYS A 50 12.53 -6.10 10.16
N SER A 51 12.83 -5.22 9.20
CA SER A 51 13.68 -5.53 8.04
C SER A 51 13.16 -6.63 7.09
N ALA A 52 11.92 -7.10 7.27
CA ALA A 52 11.27 -8.01 6.34
C ALA A 52 11.37 -7.51 4.90
N LYS A 53 11.64 -8.42 3.96
CA LYS A 53 11.83 -8.12 2.55
C LYS A 53 10.71 -8.73 1.74
N ILE A 54 10.29 -7.99 0.74
CA ILE A 54 9.32 -8.43 -0.24
C ILE A 54 9.96 -8.34 -1.61
N ASP A 55 9.91 -9.46 -2.32
CA ASP A 55 10.37 -9.59 -3.69
C ASP A 55 9.16 -9.94 -4.57
N ASP A 56 8.75 -8.98 -5.39
CA ASP A 56 7.56 -9.04 -6.24
C ASP A 56 7.98 -9.13 -7.70
N LYS A 57 7.49 -10.15 -8.40
CA LYS A 57 7.82 -10.40 -9.82
C LYS A 57 6.57 -10.55 -10.66
N LEU A 58 6.56 -9.87 -11.80
CA LEU A 58 5.63 -10.12 -12.89
C LEU A 58 6.45 -10.73 -14.03
N PHE A 59 6.20 -11.99 -14.36
CA PHE A 59 7.01 -12.73 -15.32
C PHE A 59 6.71 -12.32 -16.76
N SER A 60 5.43 -12.21 -17.12
CA SER A 60 4.98 -11.88 -18.47
C SER A 60 4.66 -10.40 -18.63
N LYS A 61 4.80 -9.89 -19.86
CA LYS A 61 4.38 -8.53 -20.19
C LYS A 61 2.85 -8.43 -19.99
N PRO A 62 2.35 -7.40 -19.29
CA PRO A 62 0.92 -7.21 -19.11
C PRO A 62 0.25 -6.93 -20.45
N VAL A 63 -0.89 -7.55 -20.65
CA VAL A 63 -1.77 -7.33 -21.80
C VAL A 63 -2.81 -6.28 -21.39
N ALA A 64 -3.14 -5.37 -22.32
CA ALA A 64 -4.20 -4.38 -22.06
C ALA A 64 -5.50 -5.08 -21.65
N ASP A 65 -6.20 -4.47 -20.69
CA ASP A 65 -7.50 -4.94 -20.18
C ASP A 65 -7.49 -6.36 -19.59
N ARG A 66 -6.31 -6.86 -19.19
CA ARG A 66 -6.18 -8.11 -18.45
C ARG A 66 -5.51 -7.90 -17.10
N ASP A 67 -5.91 -8.73 -16.14
CA ASP A 67 -5.29 -8.76 -14.83
C ASP A 67 -3.81 -9.16 -14.94
N CYS A 68 -2.99 -8.50 -14.14
CA CYS A 68 -1.58 -8.80 -13.98
C CYS A 68 -1.39 -9.71 -12.76
N ILE A 69 -0.71 -10.83 -12.94
CA ILE A 69 -0.40 -11.76 -11.84
C ILE A 69 1.02 -11.47 -11.36
N PHE A 70 1.13 -11.05 -10.11
CA PHE A 70 2.42 -10.87 -9.44
C PHE A 70 2.67 -12.05 -8.50
N ASP A 71 3.87 -12.60 -8.58
CA ASP A 71 4.39 -13.56 -7.63
C ASP A 71 5.11 -12.78 -6.54
N PHE A 72 4.70 -13.01 -5.30
CA PHE A 72 5.19 -12.31 -4.12
C PHE A 72 5.90 -13.31 -3.21
N LEU A 73 7.11 -12.95 -2.77
CA LEU A 73 7.84 -13.68 -1.73
C LEU A 73 8.17 -12.75 -0.56
N LEU A 74 7.69 -13.12 0.63
CA LEU A 74 8.04 -12.47 1.89
C LEU A 74 9.12 -13.27 2.63
N THR A 75 10.21 -12.59 2.99
CA THR A 75 11.28 -13.17 3.80
C THR A 75 11.59 -12.28 5.00
N ASP A 76 12.27 -12.84 6.00
CA ASP A 76 12.80 -12.12 7.17
C ASP A 76 11.72 -11.42 8.02
N LEU A 77 10.49 -11.96 8.06
CA LEU A 77 9.43 -11.42 8.92
C LEU A 77 9.68 -11.77 10.39
N ASP A 78 9.97 -10.76 11.21
CA ASP A 78 9.98 -10.91 12.66
C ASP A 78 8.61 -10.54 13.26
N THR A 79 7.92 -11.56 13.78
CA THR A 79 6.60 -11.43 14.43
C THR A 79 6.67 -10.94 15.87
N LYS A 80 7.87 -10.91 16.48
CA LYS A 80 8.07 -10.42 17.85
C LYS A 80 8.12 -8.89 17.92
N ILE A 81 8.44 -8.24 16.81
CA ILE A 81 8.52 -6.78 16.73
C ILE A 81 7.12 -6.17 16.64
N ILE A 82 6.82 -5.28 17.59
CA ILE A 82 5.58 -4.48 17.58
C ILE A 82 5.71 -3.37 16.54
N HIS A 83 5.03 -3.54 15.41
CA HIS A 83 4.98 -2.55 14.34
C HIS A 83 4.02 -1.43 14.71
N LYS A 84 4.55 -0.21 14.82
CA LYS A 84 3.76 0.99 15.15
C LYS A 84 3.57 1.89 13.95
N ARG A 85 4.40 1.75 12.92
CA ARG A 85 4.34 2.64 11.75
C ARG A 85 3.13 2.32 10.88
N LYS A 86 2.56 3.36 10.31
CA LYS A 86 1.58 3.28 9.22
C LYS A 86 2.22 3.75 7.93
N ARG A 87 1.75 3.21 6.81
CA ARG A 87 2.22 3.62 5.49
C ARG A 87 1.77 5.05 5.22
N PRO A 88 2.66 5.94 4.76
CA PRO A 88 2.28 7.32 4.51
C PRO A 88 1.29 7.43 3.34
N LEU A 89 0.27 8.29 3.51
CA LEU A 89 -0.56 8.75 2.40
C LEU A 89 0.28 9.65 1.50
N ALA A 90 0.52 9.19 0.27
CA ALA A 90 1.44 9.85 -0.65
C ALA A 90 0.90 9.89 -2.08
N GLY A 91 1.30 10.93 -2.82
CA GLY A 91 0.98 11.08 -4.24
C GLY A 91 -0.51 11.10 -4.50
N TYR A 92 -0.95 10.34 -5.51
CA TYR A 92 -2.34 10.27 -5.94
C TYR A 92 -3.29 9.85 -4.81
N LEU A 93 -2.91 8.85 -4.01
CA LEU A 93 -3.78 8.36 -2.94
C LEU A 93 -4.07 9.46 -1.89
N ARG A 94 -3.09 10.33 -1.60
CA ARG A 94 -3.28 11.44 -0.66
C ARG A 94 -4.36 12.41 -1.17
N GLN A 95 -4.27 12.78 -2.45
CA GLN A 95 -5.24 13.69 -3.07
C GLN A 95 -6.63 13.05 -3.11
N LYS A 96 -6.72 11.78 -3.52
CA LYS A 96 -7.98 11.03 -3.59
C LYS A 96 -8.66 10.93 -2.21
N VAL A 97 -7.91 10.57 -1.17
CA VAL A 97 -8.47 10.45 0.18
C VAL A 97 -8.87 11.82 0.74
N ALA A 98 -8.07 12.86 0.52
CA ALA A 98 -8.41 14.20 1.01
C ALA A 98 -9.68 14.74 0.33
N ALA A 99 -9.79 14.65 -1.00
CA ALA A 99 -11.00 15.02 -1.73
C ALA A 99 -12.22 14.24 -1.22
N HIS A 100 -12.11 12.91 -1.08
CA HIS A 100 -13.20 12.10 -0.56
C HIS A 100 -13.62 12.47 0.88
N LEU A 101 -12.71 12.94 1.73
CA LEU A 101 -13.07 13.39 3.08
C LEU A 101 -13.84 14.72 3.05
N VAL A 102 -13.44 15.65 2.19
CA VAL A 102 -14.08 16.97 2.02
C VAL A 102 -15.42 16.84 1.28
N ASP A 103 -15.40 16.27 0.07
CA ASP A 103 -16.56 16.19 -0.82
C ASP A 103 -17.72 15.41 -0.20
N ALA A 104 -17.41 14.34 0.54
CA ALA A 104 -18.41 13.52 1.21
C ALA A 104 -18.76 14.01 2.63
N ASN A 105 -18.18 15.14 3.07
CA ASN A 105 -18.23 15.66 4.44
C ASN A 105 -18.04 14.54 5.49
N LYS A 106 -17.08 13.63 5.21
CA LYS A 106 -16.96 12.37 5.94
C LYS A 106 -15.91 12.52 7.05
N PRO A 107 -16.26 12.26 8.32
CA PRO A 107 -15.28 12.28 9.40
C PRO A 107 -14.18 11.25 9.20
N ALA A 108 -12.95 11.60 9.60
CA ALA A 108 -11.79 10.71 9.52
C ALA A 108 -12.01 9.35 10.22
N SER A 109 -12.74 9.33 11.33
CA SER A 109 -13.12 8.11 12.05
C SER A 109 -14.01 7.18 11.22
N VAL A 110 -15.01 7.74 10.54
CA VAL A 110 -15.94 6.99 9.67
C VAL A 110 -15.20 6.40 8.48
N TRP A 111 -14.37 7.20 7.81
CA TRP A 111 -13.55 6.71 6.69
C TRP A 111 -12.66 5.54 7.11
N ARG A 112 -12.03 5.61 8.29
CA ARG A 112 -11.22 4.51 8.81
C ARG A 112 -12.02 3.25 9.09
N ALA A 113 -13.22 3.37 9.65
CA ALA A 113 -14.09 2.24 9.91
C ALA A 113 -14.52 1.55 8.60
N GLU A 114 -14.80 2.32 7.56
CA GLU A 114 -15.11 1.77 6.22
C GLU A 114 -13.92 1.01 5.63
N GLN A 115 -12.72 1.58 5.68
CA GLN A 115 -11.52 0.88 5.20
C GLN A 115 -11.22 -0.38 6.00
N ALA A 116 -11.42 -0.35 7.33
CA ALA A 116 -11.27 -1.52 8.17
C ALA A 116 -12.27 -2.61 7.76
N LYS A 117 -13.53 -2.26 7.51
CA LYS A 117 -14.56 -3.20 7.05
C LYS A 117 -14.22 -3.86 5.71
N LEU A 118 -13.52 -3.15 4.82
CA LEU A 118 -13.11 -3.68 3.51
C LEU A 118 -11.90 -4.62 3.60
N LEU A 119 -11.00 -4.36 4.54
CA LEU A 119 -9.67 -5.00 4.58
C LEU A 119 -9.50 -5.99 5.72
N MET A 120 -10.41 -6.03 6.69
CA MET A 120 -10.24 -6.76 7.94
C MET A 120 -11.45 -7.63 8.25
N LYS A 121 -11.20 -8.79 8.84
CA LYS A 121 -12.19 -9.58 9.57
C LYS A 121 -12.23 -9.14 11.03
N PHE A 122 -13.26 -9.58 11.74
CA PHE A 122 -13.40 -9.31 13.16
C PHE A 122 -12.23 -9.93 13.95
N GLY A 123 -11.58 -9.13 14.79
CA GLY A 123 -10.42 -9.54 15.59
C GLY A 123 -9.05 -9.27 14.92
N ASP A 124 -9.02 -8.92 13.63
CA ASP A 124 -7.77 -8.62 12.94
C ASP A 124 -7.12 -7.33 13.46
N LYS A 125 -5.80 -7.26 13.33
CA LYS A 125 -5.06 -6.02 13.60
C LYS A 125 -5.27 -5.05 12.45
N VAL A 126 -5.45 -3.76 12.77
CA VAL A 126 -5.59 -2.71 11.76
C VAL A 126 -4.36 -2.69 10.86
N PRO A 127 -4.51 -2.91 9.53
CA PRO A 127 -3.38 -3.03 8.65
C PRO A 127 -2.62 -1.71 8.51
N PRO A 128 -1.36 -1.75 8.05
CA PRO A 128 -0.51 -0.56 7.98
C PRO A 128 -0.93 0.46 6.91
N ASN A 129 -1.73 0.05 5.93
CA ASN A 129 -2.27 0.95 4.90
C ASN A 129 -3.41 1.85 5.39
N ILE A 130 -4.04 1.55 6.53
CA ILE A 130 -5.04 2.43 7.16
C ILE A 130 -4.31 3.49 8.00
N PRO A 131 -4.33 4.78 7.62
CA PRO A 131 -3.60 5.84 8.32
C PRO A 131 -4.19 6.17 9.69
N HIS A 132 -3.40 6.86 10.52
CA HIS A 132 -3.92 7.42 11.76
C HIS A 132 -4.95 8.53 11.51
N GLU A 133 -5.88 8.70 12.46
CA GLU A 133 -6.98 9.65 12.30
C GLU A 133 -6.49 11.10 12.24
N HIS A 134 -5.50 11.46 13.07
CA HIS A 134 -4.89 12.80 13.04
C HIS A 134 -4.24 13.11 11.69
N VAL A 135 -3.71 12.11 10.98
CA VAL A 135 -3.14 12.28 9.63
C VAL A 135 -4.25 12.63 8.65
N LEU A 136 -5.38 11.93 8.71
CA LEU A 136 -6.54 12.20 7.84
C LEU A 136 -7.12 13.60 8.10
N ARG A 137 -7.30 13.98 9.36
CA ARG A 137 -7.77 15.33 9.73
C ARG A 137 -6.86 16.43 9.21
N ALA A 138 -5.54 16.26 9.36
CA ALA A 138 -4.58 17.21 8.82
C ALA A 138 -4.66 17.34 7.29
N LYS A 139 -5.04 16.27 6.57
CA LYS A 139 -5.21 16.31 5.11
C LYS A 139 -6.51 16.94 4.66
N GLN A 140 -7.59 16.77 5.42
CA GLN A 140 -8.84 17.46 5.18
C GLN A 140 -8.64 18.99 5.27
N GLN A 141 -7.99 19.46 6.34
CA GLN A 141 -7.68 20.87 6.56
C GLN A 141 -6.73 21.49 5.52
N GLU A 142 -5.90 20.70 4.85
CA GLU A 142 -5.04 21.20 3.77
C GLU A 142 -5.83 21.50 2.48
N VAL A 143 -6.95 20.79 2.27
CA VAL A 143 -7.81 20.97 1.09
C VAL A 143 -8.84 22.07 1.34
N ASP A 144 -9.40 22.18 2.54
CA ASP A 144 -10.36 23.26 2.91
C ASP A 144 -9.77 24.68 2.85
N LYS A 145 -8.44 24.82 2.72
CA LYS A 145 -7.72 26.10 2.68
C LYS A 145 -7.53 26.66 1.26
N TRP A 146 -8.09 26.02 0.24
CA TRP A 146 -8.04 26.42 -1.17
C TRP A 146 -9.45 26.67 -1.69
#